data_AF-A0A7W4E7R2-F1
#
_entry.id   AF-A0A7W4E7R2-F1
#
_cell.length_a   1.000
_cell.length_b   1.000
_cell.length_c   1.000
_cell.angle_alpha   90.00
_cell.angle_beta   90.00
_cell.angle_gamma   90.00
#
_symmetry.space_group_name_H-M   'P 1'
#
loop_
_entity.id
_entity.type
_entity.pdbx_description
1 polymer ?
#
loop_
_entity_poly.entity_id
_entity_poly.type
_entity_poly.pdbx_seq_one_letter_code
_entity_poly.pdbx_strand_id
1 'polypeptide(L)'
;MSMFLKHDLVQVLLSKDSRGNSCITFAEIKETLPEEKCAIVHNIVTFRGKSPLKAPEGAEIVMEGSKIPFKRILKSSEREMLALQNSYRR
;
A
#
# COMPACT_ATOMS: atom_id res chain seq x y z
N MET A 1 17.21 7.35 11.66
CA MET A 1 17.24 7.03 10.21
C MET A 1 15.85 6.55 9.82
N SER A 2 15.26 7.06 8.73
CA SER A 2 14.00 6.49 8.22
C SER A 2 14.29 5.13 7.60
N MET A 3 13.46 4.13 7.91
CA MET A 3 13.59 2.77 7.35
C MET A 3 13.28 2.72 5.84
N PHE A 4 12.71 3.81 5.32
CA PHE A 4 12.26 3.96 3.95
C PHE A 4 12.95 5.15 3.26
N LEU A 5 13.11 5.04 1.96
CA LEU A 5 13.73 6.03 1.08
C LEU A 5 12.75 6.45 -0.02
N LYS A 6 13.00 7.61 -0.62
CA LYS A 6 12.32 8.02 -1.84
C LYS A 6 12.50 6.96 -2.92
N HIS A 7 11.45 6.70 -3.70
CA HIS A 7 11.37 5.68 -4.74
C HIS A 7 11.36 4.22 -4.25
N ASP A 8 11.35 3.97 -2.92
CA ASP A 8 11.09 2.60 -2.44
C ASP A 8 9.68 2.17 -2.88
N LEU A 9 9.60 1.00 -3.49
CA LEU A 9 8.35 0.30 -3.69
C LEU A 9 7.89 -0.32 -2.38
N VAL A 10 6.65 -0.04 -2.01
CA VAL A 10 6.10 -0.45 -0.72
C VAL A 10 4.71 -1.03 -0.86
N GLN A 11 4.42 -1.97 0.02
CA GLN A 11 3.07 -2.43 0.27
C GLN A 11 2.48 -1.64 1.43
N VAL A 12 1.31 -1.04 1.20
CA VAL A 12 0.52 -0.41 2.26
C VAL A 12 -0.46 -1.44 2.82
N LEU A 13 -0.25 -1.79 4.08
CA LEU A 13 -1.12 -2.67 4.83
C LEU A 13 -2.50 -2.03 4.99
N LEU A 14 -3.50 -2.80 4.57
CA LEU A 14 -4.93 -2.57 4.79
C LEU A 14 -5.47 -1.32 4.08
N SER A 15 -6.11 -1.59 2.94
CA SER A 15 -6.94 -0.64 2.21
C SER A 15 -8.35 -1.20 2.10
N LYS A 16 -9.36 -0.36 2.38
CA LYS A 16 -10.78 -0.69 2.17
C LYS A 16 -11.27 0.11 0.99
N ASP A 17 -11.78 -0.54 -0.05
CA ASP A 17 -12.53 0.19 -1.08
C ASP A 17 -13.99 0.41 -0.67
N SER A 18 -14.68 1.34 -1.35
CA SER A 18 -16.11 1.61 -1.13
C SER A 18 -17.03 0.42 -1.46
N ARG A 19 -16.50 -0.66 -2.04
CA ARG A 19 -17.22 -1.85 -2.50
C ARG A 19 -17.06 -3.04 -1.55
N GLY A 20 -16.33 -2.90 -0.45
CA GLY A 20 -16.30 -3.87 0.65
C GLY A 20 -15.37 -5.07 0.45
N ASN A 21 -14.46 -5.02 -0.54
CA ASN A 21 -13.47 -6.09 -0.74
C ASN A 21 -12.10 -5.67 -0.22
N SER A 22 -11.38 -6.64 0.38
CA SER A 22 -10.01 -6.45 0.88
C SER A 22 -9.08 -6.06 -0.25
N CYS A 23 -8.40 -4.93 -0.10
CA CYS A 23 -7.50 -4.38 -1.09
C CYS A 23 -6.05 -4.45 -0.59
N ILE A 24 -5.15 -5.01 -1.41
CA ILE A 24 -3.71 -4.84 -1.22
C ILE A 24 -3.28 -3.69 -2.12
N THR A 25 -2.62 -2.69 -1.54
CA THR A 25 -2.15 -1.53 -2.29
C THR A 25 -0.63 -1.50 -2.30
N PHE A 26 -0.06 -1.46 -3.50
CA PHE A 26 1.34 -1.11 -3.71
C PHE A 26 1.44 0.35 -4.10
N ALA A 27 2.50 1.00 -3.66
CA ALA A 27 2.79 2.37 -4.01
C ALA A 27 4.30 2.60 -3.98
N GLU A 28 4.71 3.71 -4.57
CA GLU A 28 6.08 4.22 -4.51
C GLU A 28 6.15 5.35 -3.49
N ILE A 29 7.25 5.47 -2.75
CA ILE A 29 7.45 6.58 -1.82
C ILE A 29 7.87 7.84 -2.57
N LYS A 30 7.04 8.87 -2.49
CA LYS A 30 7.31 10.20 -3.04
C LYS A 30 8.27 10.98 -2.16
N GLU A 31 8.02 10.90 -0.86
CA GLU A 31 8.72 11.67 0.18
C GLU A 31 8.56 10.94 1.52
N THR A 32 9.61 10.98 2.34
CA THR A 32 9.54 10.52 3.73
C THR A 32 9.51 11.73 4.66
N LEU A 33 8.67 11.64 5.70
CA LEU A 33 8.54 12.63 6.77
C LEU A 33 8.96 11.96 8.08
N PRO A 34 10.27 11.91 8.40
CA PRO A 34 10.79 11.13 9.52
C PRO A 34 10.28 11.61 10.88
N GLU A 35 10.11 12.93 11.05
CA GLU A 35 9.60 13.55 12.28
C GLU A 35 8.19 13.08 12.61
N GLU A 36 7.37 12.94 11.57
CA GLU A 36 5.98 12.50 11.68
C GLU A 36 5.80 10.99 11.55
N LYS A 37 6.91 10.26 11.35
CA LYS A 37 6.94 8.80 11.11
C LYS A 37 6.00 8.37 9.98
N CYS A 38 5.94 9.16 8.91
CA CYS A 38 5.05 8.93 7.76
C CYS A 38 5.83 9.00 6.42
N ALA A 39 5.25 8.43 5.37
CA ALA A 39 5.65 8.66 3.99
C ALA A 39 4.47 9.19 3.18
N ILE A 40 4.75 10.05 2.21
CA ILE A 40 3.80 10.39 1.15
C ILE A 40 4.03 9.40 0.01
N VAL A 41 2.96 8.79 -0.48
CA VAL A 41 3.04 7.76 -1.54
C VAL A 41 2.42 8.24 -2.85
N HIS A 42 2.93 7.69 -3.96
CA HIS A 42 2.45 7.93 -5.32
C HIS A 42 2.47 6.64 -6.16
N ASN A 43 2.03 6.72 -7.42
CA ASN A 43 2.05 5.60 -8.37
C ASN A 43 1.32 4.36 -7.82
N ILE A 44 0.10 4.58 -7.35
CA ILE A 44 -0.66 3.62 -6.56
C ILE A 44 -1.29 2.55 -7.44
N VAL A 45 -1.07 1.29 -7.07
CA VAL A 45 -1.72 0.13 -7.69
C VAL A 45 -2.45 -0.69 -6.62
N THR A 46 -3.77 -0.74 -6.74
CA THR A 46 -4.64 -1.45 -5.81
C THR A 46 -5.22 -2.71 -6.44
N PHE A 47 -5.00 -3.86 -5.79
CA PHE A 47 -5.53 -5.15 -6.18
C PHE A 47 -6.75 -5.50 -5.31
N ARG A 48 -7.85 -5.95 -5.94
CA ARG A 48 -9.15 -6.23 -5.27
C ARG A 48 -9.49 -7.72 -5.33
N GLY A 49 -9.44 -8.40 -4.18
CA GLY A 49 -9.72 -9.83 -4.01
C GLY A 49 -11.20 -10.22 -4.05
N LYS A 50 -11.52 -11.41 -4.56
CA LYS A 50 -12.80 -12.11 -4.29
C LYS A 50 -12.86 -12.70 -2.87
N SER A 51 -11.73 -12.77 -2.17
CA SER A 51 -11.65 -13.41 -0.85
C SER A 51 -11.68 -12.35 0.26
N PRO A 52 -12.56 -12.48 1.28
CA PRO A 52 -12.70 -11.52 2.35
C PRO A 52 -11.56 -11.73 3.35
N LEU A 53 -10.40 -11.13 3.11
CA LEU A 53 -9.52 -10.76 4.20
C LEU A 53 -10.28 -9.63 4.92
N LYS A 54 -10.98 -9.95 6.01
CA LYS A 54 -11.67 -8.94 6.83
C LYS A 54 -10.70 -7.79 7.10
N ALA A 55 -10.85 -6.69 6.38
CA ALA A 55 -10.09 -5.50 6.66
C ALA A 55 -10.55 -5.02 8.05
N PRO A 56 -9.64 -4.72 8.97
CA PRO A 56 -10.03 -4.25 10.28
C PRO A 56 -10.78 -2.93 10.14
N GLU A 57 -11.66 -2.68 11.10
CA GLU A 57 -12.43 -1.45 11.19
C GLU A 57 -11.46 -0.25 11.26
N GLY A 58 -11.58 0.68 10.31
CA GLY A 58 -10.64 1.80 10.15
C GLY A 58 -9.58 1.66 9.05
N ALA A 59 -9.64 0.62 8.21
CA ALA A 59 -8.88 0.60 6.97
C ALA A 59 -9.34 1.71 6.00
N GLU A 60 -8.39 2.45 5.42
CA GLU A 60 -8.63 3.63 4.57
C GLU A 60 -8.24 3.38 3.11
N ILE A 61 -8.87 4.10 2.18
CA ILE A 61 -8.44 4.13 0.78
C ILE A 61 -7.13 4.92 0.69
N VAL A 62 -6.12 4.35 0.05
CA VAL A 62 -4.86 5.03 -0.25
C VAL A 62 -5.00 5.69 -1.62
N MET A 63 -4.89 7.02 -1.65
CA MET A 63 -4.94 7.85 -2.85
C MET A 63 -3.61 8.54 -3.13
N GLU A 64 -3.45 9.06 -4.33
CA GLU A 64 -2.24 9.76 -4.76
C GLU A 64 -1.90 10.90 -3.78
N GLY A 65 -0.65 10.97 -3.31
CA GLY A 65 -0.23 11.93 -2.29
C GLY A 65 -0.70 11.63 -0.86
N SER A 66 -1.29 10.45 -0.60
CA SER A 66 -1.69 10.07 0.77
C SER A 66 -0.49 9.99 1.70
N LYS A 67 -0.67 10.51 2.91
CA LYS A 67 0.30 10.41 4.00
C LYS A 67 0.05 9.14 4.81
N ILE A 68 0.98 8.20 4.72
CA ILE A 68 0.86 6.87 5.30
C ILE A 68 1.86 6.71 6.45
N PRO A 69 1.40 6.36 7.67
CA PRO A 69 2.29 6.04 8.78
C PRO A 69 3.21 4.85 8.45
N PHE A 70 4.49 4.91 8.84
CA PHE A 70 5.47 3.85 8.60
C PHE A 70 5.02 2.47 9.11
N LYS A 71 4.24 2.42 10.20
CA LYS A 71 3.67 1.17 10.74
C LYS A 71 2.72 0.44 9.78
N ARG A 72 2.20 1.13 8.77
CA ARG A 72 1.34 0.57 7.71
C ARG A 72 2.13 0.26 6.44
N ILE A 73 3.44 0.53 6.40
CA ILE A 73 4.28 0.37 5.21
C ILE A 73 5.19 -0.84 5.41
N LEU A 74 5.20 -1.74 4.43
CA LEU A 74 6.19 -2.79 4.30
C LEU A 74 7.00 -2.56 3.04
N LYS A 75 8.32 -2.77 3.09
CA LYS A 75 9.13 -2.78 1.87
C LYS A 75 8.65 -3.92 0.98
N SER A 76 8.54 -3.64 -0.31
CA SER A 76 8.16 -4.63 -1.29
C SER A 76 9.08 -4.56 -2.50
N SER A 77 8.98 -5.56 -3.37
CA SER A 77 9.72 -5.66 -4.62
C SER A 77 8.77 -5.70 -5.81
N GLU A 78 9.29 -5.32 -6.99
CA GLU A 78 8.57 -5.49 -8.26
C GLU A 78 8.10 -6.93 -8.48
N ARG A 79 8.89 -7.92 -8.03
CA ARG A 79 8.54 -9.34 -8.15
C ARG A 79 7.27 -9.70 -7.38
N GLU A 80 7.08 -9.17 -6.18
CA GLU A 80 5.87 -9.40 -5.39
C GLU A 80 4.64 -8.77 -6.04
N MET A 81 4.79 -7.55 -6.55
CA MET A 81 3.74 -6.87 -7.29
C MET A 81 3.35 -7.63 -8.57
N LEU A 82 4.33 -8.12 -9.33
CA LEU A 82 4.11 -8.95 -10.52
C LEU A 82 3.46 -10.30 -10.18
N ALA A 83 3.88 -10.95 -9.09
CA ALA A 83 3.28 -12.20 -8.62
C ALA A 83 1.80 -12.03 -8.27
N LEU A 84 1.46 -10.93 -7.59
CA LEU A 84 0.07 -10.55 -7.33
C LEU A 84 -0.70 -10.25 -8.61
N GLN A 85 -0.12 -9.48 -9.53
CA GLN A 85 -0.78 -9.21 -10.81
C GLN A 85 -1.10 -10.50 -11.60
N ASN A 86 -0.20 -11.48 -11.58
CA ASN A 86 -0.40 -12.76 -12.25
C ASN A 86 -1.45 -13.64 -11.57
N SER A 87 -1.55 -13.62 -10.23
CA SER A 87 -2.57 -14.37 -9.50
C SER A 87 -3.98 -13.81 -9.71
N TYR A 88 -4.10 -12.49 -9.91
CA TYR A 88 -5.37 -11.81 -10.17
C TYR A 88 -5.87 -11.91 -11.63
N ARG A 89 -4.99 -12.22 -12.58
CA ARG A 89 -5.33 -12.40 -14.00
C ARG A 89 -5.86 -13.81 -14.32
N ARG A 90 -5.73 -14.77 -13.39
CA ARG A 90 -6.28 -16.13 -13.50
C ARG A 90 -7.67 -16.20 -12.86
#